data_AF-A0A9P4MFQ2-F1
#
_entry.id   AF-A0A9P4MFQ2-F1
#
_cell.length_a   1.000
_cell.length_b   1.000
_cell.length_c   1.000
_cell.angle_alpha   90.00
_cell.angle_beta   90.00
_cell.angle_gamma   90.00
#
_symmetry.space_group_name_H-M   'P 1'
#
loop_
_entity.id
_entity.type
_entity.pdbx_description
1 polymer ?
#
loop_
_entity_poly.entity_id
_entity_poly.type
_entity_poly.pdbx_seq_one_letter_code
_entity_poly.pdbx_strand_id
1 'polypeptide(L)'
;MEENGIPTDDEVKNEVNKIRQDQQDIGRAKIVTILRDQFNWRISETRLKKLVPSVNQMKTSTTQAELGIPEDAVKAQKRYRDKSTRTFRIYGRGEYNYGVSLNSDVAIQMDIAYGRLAKAGRPKSEEEKRSLASAWPLQLIWDYYVATAKKAGVSKEDVGLQLEAEYGVPWTYMPTPKPEWTGPQAEAMKAKFKEASLQVKRQLMKNPEARRYIPTNANGDIVWDEEKNGQFAVLVVKIDKGDGLREFGEV
;
A
#
# COMPACT_ATOMS: atom_id res chain seq x y z
N MET A 1 -38.96 16.16 -16.37
CA MET A 1 -38.73 14.71 -16.24
C MET A 1 -37.26 14.50 -16.53
N GLU A 2 -36.46 14.33 -15.47
CA GLU A 2 -35.00 14.21 -15.59
C GLU A 2 -34.65 12.88 -16.29
N GLU A 3 -33.83 12.96 -17.34
CA GLU A 3 -33.27 11.80 -18.01
C GLU A 3 -32.41 11.01 -17.00
N ASN A 4 -32.96 9.92 -16.47
CA ASN A 4 -32.21 9.06 -15.55
C ASN A 4 -31.05 8.39 -16.31
N GLY A 5 -29.84 8.82 -15.95
CA GLY A 5 -28.61 8.62 -16.67
C GLY A 5 -28.17 7.16 -16.74
N ILE A 6 -27.63 6.79 -17.90
CA ILE A 6 -26.82 5.59 -18.06
C ILE A 6 -25.57 5.81 -17.21
N PRO A 7 -25.34 5.06 -16.11
CA PRO A 7 -24.18 5.28 -15.26
C PRO A 7 -22.90 4.92 -16.01
N THR A 8 -21.79 5.55 -15.65
CA THR A 8 -20.45 5.18 -16.10
C THR A 8 -20.00 3.86 -15.48
N ASP A 9 -19.00 3.21 -16.08
CA ASP A 9 -18.49 1.94 -15.57
C ASP A 9 -17.85 2.07 -14.17
N ASP A 10 -17.27 3.23 -13.87
CA ASP A 10 -16.63 3.49 -12.57
C ASP A 10 -17.64 3.80 -11.47
N GLU A 11 -18.73 4.51 -11.76
CA GLU A 11 -19.86 4.68 -10.84
C GLU A 11 -20.49 3.34 -10.49
N VAL A 12 -20.67 2.46 -11.48
CA VAL A 12 -21.19 1.10 -11.25
C VAL A 12 -20.23 0.31 -10.35
N LYS A 13 -18.92 0.33 -10.61
CA LYS A 13 -17.95 -0.40 -9.77
C LYS A 13 -17.94 0.12 -8.33
N ASN A 14 -17.98 1.44 -8.15
CA ASN A 14 -17.94 2.06 -6.82
C ASN A 14 -19.16 1.68 -5.98
N GLU A 15 -20.37 1.78 -6.55
CA GLU A 15 -21.59 1.42 -5.81
C GLU A 15 -21.70 -0.09 -5.55
N VAL A 16 -21.28 -0.91 -6.51
CA VAL A 16 -21.23 -2.37 -6.31
C VAL A 16 -20.27 -2.75 -5.18
N ASN A 17 -19.13 -2.07 -5.05
CA ASN A 17 -18.19 -2.29 -3.96
C ASN A 17 -18.81 -1.93 -2.60
N LYS A 18 -19.55 -0.82 -2.49
CA LYS A 18 -20.26 -0.44 -1.27
C LYS A 18 -21.34 -1.48 -0.89
N ILE A 19 -22.17 -1.89 -1.85
CA ILE A 19 -23.20 -2.91 -1.64
C ILE A 19 -22.59 -4.22 -1.13
N ARG A 20 -21.41 -4.59 -1.60
CA ARG A 20 -20.67 -5.79 -1.16
C ARG A 20 -19.99 -5.63 0.19
N GLN A 21 -19.61 -4.43 0.60
CA GLN A 21 -19.14 -4.15 1.95
C GLN A 21 -20.26 -4.37 2.97
N ASP A 22 -21.48 -3.99 2.62
CA ASP A 22 -22.66 -4.15 3.49
C ASP A 22 -23.24 -5.58 3.44
N GLN A 23 -23.15 -6.25 2.29
CA GLN A 23 -23.67 -7.60 2.07
C GLN A 23 -22.63 -8.49 1.36
N GLN A 24 -21.75 -9.10 2.14
CA GLN A 24 -20.54 -9.78 1.68
C GLN A 24 -20.79 -10.94 0.67
N ASP A 25 -22.00 -11.50 0.62
CA ASP A 25 -22.36 -12.65 -0.23
C ASP A 25 -23.49 -12.35 -1.25
N ILE A 26 -23.77 -11.08 -1.52
CA ILE A 26 -24.87 -10.72 -2.41
C ILE A 26 -24.61 -11.12 -3.87
N GLY A 27 -25.47 -11.99 -4.40
CA GLY A 27 -25.40 -12.43 -5.79
C GLY A 27 -25.64 -11.30 -6.80
N ARG A 28 -25.01 -11.38 -7.97
CA ARG A 28 -25.07 -10.35 -9.03
C ARG A 28 -26.51 -9.96 -9.42
N ALA A 29 -27.44 -10.92 -9.47
CA ALA A 29 -28.84 -10.65 -9.77
C ALA A 29 -29.47 -9.68 -8.76
N LYS A 30 -29.20 -9.91 -7.46
CA LYS A 30 -29.67 -9.01 -6.39
C LYS A 30 -28.99 -7.64 -6.44
N ILE A 31 -27.70 -7.58 -6.81
CA ILE A 31 -26.99 -6.31 -7.03
C ILE A 31 -27.66 -5.51 -8.16
N VAL A 32 -28.03 -6.14 -9.28
CA VAL A 32 -28.75 -5.46 -10.37
C VAL A 32 -30.08 -4.89 -9.88
N THR A 33 -30.84 -5.66 -9.08
CA THR A 33 -32.08 -5.18 -8.48
C THR A 33 -31.85 -3.96 -7.60
N ILE A 34 -30.86 -4.00 -6.71
CA ILE A 34 -30.53 -2.85 -5.84
C ILE A 34 -30.14 -1.62 -6.66
N LEU A 35 -29.30 -1.78 -7.68
CA LEU A 35 -28.87 -0.67 -8.53
C LEU A 35 -30.04 -0.04 -9.30
N ARG A 36 -31.01 -0.85 -9.72
CA ARG A 36 -32.23 -0.37 -10.38
C ARG A 36 -33.16 0.33 -9.40
N ASP A 37 -33.37 -0.26 -8.23
CA ASP A 37 -34.37 0.22 -7.28
C ASP A 37 -33.90 1.46 -6.51
N GLN A 38 -32.61 1.53 -6.15
CA GLN A 38 -32.07 2.63 -5.34
C GLN A 38 -31.54 3.79 -6.17
N PHE A 39 -30.96 3.53 -7.34
CA PHE A 39 -30.30 4.55 -8.17
C PHE A 39 -31.02 4.82 -9.49
N ASN A 40 -32.12 4.11 -9.76
CA ASN A 40 -32.88 4.20 -11.01
C ASN A 40 -32.03 3.97 -12.27
N TRP A 41 -30.97 3.17 -12.15
CA TRP A 41 -30.02 2.92 -13.23
C TRP A 41 -30.51 1.85 -14.20
N ARG A 42 -30.40 2.13 -15.50
CA ARG A 42 -30.63 1.14 -16.56
C ARG A 42 -29.38 0.32 -16.84
N ILE A 43 -29.11 -0.68 -16.00
CA ILE A 43 -28.00 -1.63 -16.17
C ILE A 43 -28.47 -3.03 -16.56
N SER A 44 -27.81 -3.64 -17.55
CA SER A 44 -28.04 -5.04 -17.93
C SER A 44 -27.15 -5.98 -17.13
N GLU A 45 -27.62 -7.21 -16.89
CA GLU A 45 -26.81 -8.25 -16.23
C GLU A 45 -25.53 -8.55 -17.01
N THR A 46 -25.57 -8.50 -18.34
CA THR A 46 -24.40 -8.69 -19.20
C THR A 46 -23.35 -7.60 -18.98
N ARG A 47 -23.78 -6.34 -18.84
CA ARG A 47 -22.87 -5.22 -18.53
C ARG A 47 -22.28 -5.39 -17.13
N LEU A 48 -23.10 -5.70 -16.12
CA LEU A 48 -22.60 -5.93 -14.77
C LEU A 48 -21.64 -7.13 -14.71
N LYS A 49 -21.90 -8.21 -15.48
CA LYS A 49 -21.02 -9.38 -15.56
C LYS A 49 -19.64 -9.05 -16.12
N LYS A 50 -19.55 -8.10 -17.07
CA LYS A 50 -18.26 -7.60 -17.60
C LYS A 50 -17.52 -6.74 -16.58
N LEU A 51 -18.26 -5.94 -15.80
CA LEU A 51 -17.67 -4.97 -14.87
C LEU A 51 -17.30 -5.56 -13.52
N VAL A 52 -18.02 -6.60 -13.07
CA VAL A 52 -17.93 -7.11 -11.71
C VAL A 52 -17.85 -8.64 -11.72
N PRO A 53 -16.76 -9.26 -11.22
CA PRO A 53 -16.61 -10.72 -11.08
C PRO A 53 -17.71 -11.37 -10.22
N SER A 54 -17.94 -12.67 -10.41
CA SER A 54 -18.94 -13.43 -9.65
C SER A 54 -18.49 -13.51 -8.21
N VAL A 55 -19.41 -13.47 -7.23
CA VAL A 55 -19.07 -13.73 -5.82
C VAL A 55 -18.39 -15.10 -5.67
N ASN A 56 -18.78 -16.09 -6.47
CA ASN A 56 -18.12 -17.41 -6.52
C ASN A 56 -16.76 -17.40 -7.24
N GLN A 57 -16.47 -16.40 -8.08
CA GLN A 57 -15.12 -16.17 -8.61
C GLN A 57 -14.26 -15.31 -7.68
N MET A 58 -14.85 -14.59 -6.73
CA MET A 58 -14.12 -13.97 -5.62
C MET A 58 -13.80 -14.98 -4.51
N LYS A 59 -14.56 -16.10 -4.46
CA LYS A 59 -14.29 -17.26 -3.59
C LYS A 59 -13.32 -18.29 -4.19
N THR A 60 -12.63 -18.00 -5.30
CA THR A 60 -11.30 -18.59 -5.46
C THR A 60 -10.41 -17.84 -4.49
N SER A 61 -10.27 -18.42 -3.31
CA SER A 61 -9.38 -18.04 -2.25
C SER A 61 -8.04 -17.57 -2.83
N THR A 62 -7.88 -16.25 -2.98
CA THR A 62 -6.55 -15.64 -3.08
C THR A 62 -5.89 -15.97 -1.76
N THR A 63 -5.11 -17.03 -1.75
CA THR A 63 -4.48 -17.51 -0.53
C THR A 63 -3.09 -16.91 -0.44
N GLN A 64 -2.62 -16.72 0.79
CA GLN A 64 -1.21 -16.43 1.08
C GLN A 64 -0.26 -17.41 0.34
N ALA A 65 -0.72 -18.63 0.07
CA ALA A 65 -0.01 -19.64 -0.71
C ALA A 65 0.24 -19.22 -2.18
N GLU A 66 -0.71 -18.58 -2.86
CA GLU A 66 -0.53 -18.11 -4.25
C GLU A 66 0.53 -17.01 -4.34
N LEU A 67 0.60 -16.16 -3.31
CA LEU A 67 1.62 -15.12 -3.20
C LEU A 67 2.98 -15.69 -2.78
N GLY A 68 3.05 -16.95 -2.35
CA GLY A 68 4.26 -17.54 -1.78
C GLY A 68 4.68 -16.86 -0.48
N ILE A 69 3.72 -16.32 0.29
CA ILE A 69 4.00 -15.73 1.60
C ILE A 69 4.38 -16.87 2.56
N PRO A 70 5.57 -16.82 3.19
CA PRO A 70 5.99 -17.83 4.16
C PRO A 70 5.08 -17.84 5.40
N GLU A 71 4.92 -19.02 6.01
CA GLU A 71 4.11 -19.20 7.23
C GLU A 71 4.52 -18.24 8.36
N ASP A 72 5.82 -18.08 8.60
CA ASP A 72 6.36 -17.05 9.49
C ASP A 72 6.82 -15.83 8.69
N ALA A 73 5.83 -15.08 8.18
CA ALA A 73 6.04 -13.93 7.31
C ALA A 73 6.90 -12.84 7.98
N VAL A 74 6.70 -12.55 9.27
CA VAL A 74 7.50 -11.55 10.02
C VAL A 74 8.96 -11.95 10.06
N LYS A 75 9.26 -13.20 10.44
CA LYS A 75 10.64 -13.65 10.52
C LYS A 75 11.27 -13.68 9.14
N ALA A 76 10.50 -14.01 8.10
CA ALA A 76 10.98 -13.99 6.73
C ALA A 76 11.28 -12.55 6.24
N GLN A 77 10.43 -11.58 6.60
CA GLN A 77 10.63 -10.16 6.33
C GLN A 77 11.87 -9.62 7.07
N LYS A 78 12.07 -10.03 8.33
CA LYS A 78 13.27 -9.71 9.10
C LYS A 78 14.52 -10.30 8.45
N ARG A 79 14.53 -11.59 8.10
CA ARG A 79 15.67 -12.23 7.40
C ARG A 79 16.01 -11.53 6.10
N TYR A 80 15.00 -11.07 5.36
CA TYR A 80 15.23 -10.29 4.15
C TYR A 80 15.95 -8.98 4.47
N ARG A 81 15.48 -8.22 5.47
CA ARG A 81 16.11 -6.97 5.92
C ARG A 81 17.54 -7.16 6.42
N ASP A 82 17.81 -8.28 7.08
CA ASP A 82 19.14 -8.60 7.61
C ASP A 82 20.15 -8.95 6.49
N LYS A 83 19.69 -9.36 5.31
CA LYS A 83 20.53 -9.87 4.20
C LYS A 83 20.53 -9.00 2.95
N SER A 84 19.46 -8.27 2.71
CA SER A 84 19.27 -7.42 1.54
C SER A 84 19.79 -6.01 1.80
N THR A 85 20.23 -5.33 0.75
CA THR A 85 20.51 -3.88 0.78
C THR A 85 19.23 -3.04 0.73
N ARG A 86 18.07 -3.69 0.56
CA ARG A 86 16.74 -3.06 0.47
C ARG A 86 16.06 -3.04 1.84
N THR A 87 15.16 -2.08 2.03
CA THR A 87 14.44 -1.81 3.30
C THR A 87 13.37 -2.85 3.61
N PHE A 88 12.64 -3.34 2.61
CA PHE A 88 11.68 -4.44 2.78
C PHE A 88 11.37 -5.13 1.44
N ARG A 89 10.50 -6.14 1.47
CA ARG A 89 10.04 -6.87 0.29
C ARG A 89 8.53 -6.91 0.24
N ILE A 90 7.99 -7.00 -0.97
CA ILE A 90 6.58 -7.24 -1.24
C ILE A 90 6.46 -8.51 -2.09
N TYR A 91 5.48 -9.35 -1.77
CA TYR A 91 5.21 -10.57 -2.54
C TYR A 91 4.32 -10.26 -3.74
N GLY A 92 4.75 -10.71 -4.92
CA GLY A 92 3.98 -10.60 -6.16
C GLY A 92 3.39 -11.95 -6.57
N ARG A 93 2.31 -11.97 -7.35
CA ARG A 93 1.76 -13.21 -7.92
C ARG A 93 2.57 -13.75 -9.11
N GLY A 94 3.20 -12.87 -9.87
CA GLY A 94 3.94 -13.22 -11.09
C GLY A 94 5.27 -13.93 -10.84
N GLU A 95 6.20 -13.78 -11.77
CA GLU A 95 7.54 -14.38 -11.70
C GLU A 95 8.39 -13.80 -10.55
N TYR A 96 8.13 -12.55 -10.19
CA TYR A 96 8.97 -11.80 -9.26
C TYR A 96 8.26 -11.46 -7.95
N ASN A 97 9.07 -11.36 -6.89
CA ASN A 97 8.77 -10.51 -5.74
C ASN A 97 9.42 -9.14 -5.95
N TYR A 98 9.24 -8.22 -5.01
CA TYR A 98 9.75 -6.86 -5.15
C TYR A 98 10.57 -6.45 -3.94
N GLY A 99 11.81 -6.04 -4.15
CA GLY A 99 12.64 -5.40 -3.15
C GLY A 99 12.43 -3.89 -3.16
N VAL A 100 12.39 -3.27 -1.98
CA VAL A 100 12.05 -1.84 -1.84
C VAL A 100 13.11 -1.10 -1.05
N SER A 101 13.63 -0.02 -1.62
CA SER A 101 14.43 0.97 -0.89
C SER A 101 13.61 2.24 -0.68
N LEU A 102 13.61 2.72 0.56
CA LEU A 102 13.02 4.00 0.94
C LEU A 102 14.08 5.10 0.89
N ASN A 103 13.66 6.36 0.83
CA ASN A 103 14.57 7.46 1.14
C ASN A 103 15.06 7.34 2.60
N SER A 104 16.22 7.91 2.92
CA SER A 104 16.90 7.70 4.21
C SER A 104 16.05 8.11 5.42
N ASP A 105 15.34 9.23 5.33
CA ASP A 105 14.51 9.74 6.43
C ASP A 105 13.39 8.74 6.77
N VAL A 106 12.77 8.19 5.74
CA VAL A 106 11.70 7.21 5.87
C VAL A 106 12.24 5.85 6.29
N ALA A 107 13.41 5.42 5.77
CA ALA A 107 14.03 4.17 6.16
C ALA A 107 14.27 4.12 7.68
N ILE A 108 14.73 5.22 8.28
CA ILE A 108 14.89 5.34 9.74
C ILE A 108 13.55 5.18 10.45
N GLN A 109 12.50 5.87 9.98
CA GLN A 109 11.17 5.75 10.58
C GLN A 109 10.61 4.33 10.48
N MET A 110 10.87 3.66 9.34
CA MET A 110 10.47 2.29 9.09
C MET A 110 11.18 1.31 10.04
N ASP A 111 12.48 1.51 10.28
CA ASP A 111 13.25 0.71 11.25
C ASP A 111 12.70 0.87 12.67
N ILE A 112 12.38 2.10 13.08
CA ILE A 112 11.72 2.38 14.37
C ILE A 112 10.35 1.67 14.43
N ALA A 113 9.58 1.73 13.35
CA ALA A 113 8.27 1.09 13.28
C ALA A 113 8.37 -0.43 13.43
N TYR A 114 9.27 -1.07 12.68
CA TYR A 114 9.55 -2.51 12.80
C TYR A 114 9.98 -2.88 14.23
N GLY A 115 10.88 -2.11 14.85
CA GLY A 115 11.33 -2.35 16.22
C GLY A 115 10.19 -2.26 17.25
N ARG A 116 9.29 -1.28 17.10
CA ARG A 116 8.12 -1.12 17.97
C ARG A 116 7.12 -2.27 17.81
N LEU A 117 6.85 -2.69 16.58
CA LEU A 117 5.93 -3.81 16.31
C LEU A 117 6.51 -5.15 16.76
N ALA A 118 7.82 -5.37 16.58
CA ALA A 118 8.50 -6.55 17.09
C ALA A 118 8.40 -6.65 18.62
N LYS A 119 8.48 -5.52 19.33
CA LYS A 119 8.30 -5.46 20.79
C LYS A 119 6.85 -5.68 21.21
N ALA A 120 5.89 -5.14 20.44
CA ALA A 120 4.46 -5.31 20.73
C ALA A 120 4.00 -6.75 20.52
N GLY A 121 4.56 -7.46 19.54
CA GLY A 121 4.16 -8.81 19.17
C GLY A 121 2.84 -8.83 18.38
N ARG A 122 2.34 -10.03 18.11
CA ARG A 122 1.04 -10.22 17.42
C ARG A 122 -0.11 -10.01 18.41
N PRO A 123 -1.16 -9.27 18.02
CA PRO A 123 -2.34 -9.08 18.86
C PRO A 123 -3.10 -10.40 19.01
N LYS A 124 -3.67 -10.63 20.19
CA LYS A 124 -4.42 -11.83 20.56
C LYS A 124 -5.92 -11.60 20.60
N SER A 125 -6.36 -10.35 20.81
CA SER A 125 -7.77 -9.97 20.86
C SER A 125 -8.17 -9.04 19.70
N GLU A 126 -9.47 -8.94 19.44
CA GLU A 126 -10.00 -8.00 18.44
C GLU A 126 -9.76 -6.54 18.81
N GLU A 127 -9.79 -6.22 20.11
CA GLU A 127 -9.48 -4.88 20.61
C GLU A 127 -8.01 -4.53 20.34
N GLU A 128 -7.09 -5.45 20.62
CA GLU A 128 -5.66 -5.27 20.33
C GLU A 128 -5.40 -5.11 18.83
N LYS A 129 -6.10 -5.87 17.97
CA LYS A 129 -5.99 -5.74 16.52
C LYS A 129 -6.39 -4.34 16.05
N ARG A 130 -7.52 -3.81 16.52
CA ARG A 130 -8.00 -2.46 16.17
C ARG A 130 -7.08 -1.37 16.71
N SER A 131 -6.62 -1.53 17.95
CA SER A 131 -5.64 -0.61 18.56
C SER A 131 -4.36 -0.56 17.73
N LEU A 132 -3.81 -1.72 17.36
CA LEU A 132 -2.59 -1.82 16.56
C LEU A 132 -2.78 -1.27 15.14
N ALA A 133 -3.94 -1.49 14.51
CA ALA A 133 -4.28 -0.92 13.19
C ALA A 133 -4.23 0.61 13.17
N SER A 134 -4.63 1.25 14.28
CA SER A 134 -4.58 2.71 14.44
C SER A 134 -3.21 3.24 14.87
N ALA A 135 -2.30 2.37 15.28
CA ALA A 135 -0.99 2.77 15.76
C ALA A 135 -0.11 3.24 14.60
N TRP A 136 0.55 4.38 14.78
CA TRP A 136 1.40 4.97 13.74
C TRP A 136 2.45 4.01 13.15
N PRO A 137 3.06 3.05 13.89
CA PRO A 137 4.06 2.15 13.31
C PRO A 137 3.46 1.25 12.22
N LEU A 138 2.29 0.67 12.48
CA LEU A 138 1.63 -0.21 11.51
C LEU A 138 1.05 0.60 10.35
N GLN A 139 0.51 1.79 10.64
CA GLN A 139 0.04 2.70 9.60
C GLN A 139 1.18 3.14 8.67
N LEU A 140 2.39 3.40 9.20
CA LEU A 140 3.55 3.72 8.37
C LEU A 140 3.88 2.57 7.41
N ILE A 141 3.98 1.34 7.93
CA ILE A 141 4.26 0.15 7.09
C ILE A 141 3.20 0.00 6.01
N TRP A 142 1.92 0.12 6.39
CA TRP A 142 0.80 0.04 5.46
C TRP A 142 0.86 1.10 4.35
N ASP A 143 1.12 2.36 4.71
CA ASP A 143 1.26 3.46 3.75
C ASP A 143 2.35 3.14 2.71
N TYR A 144 3.51 2.62 3.12
CA TYR A 144 4.59 2.31 2.17
C TYR A 144 4.40 0.98 1.43
N TYR A 145 3.72 0.00 2.02
CA TYR A 145 3.31 -1.22 1.30
C TYR A 145 2.38 -0.85 0.14
N VAL A 146 1.39 0.01 0.37
CA VAL A 146 0.47 0.47 -0.67
C VAL A 146 1.17 1.35 -1.71
N ALA A 147 2.05 2.27 -1.29
CA ALA A 147 2.85 3.07 -2.22
C ALA A 147 3.70 2.18 -3.15
N THR A 148 4.33 1.15 -2.57
CA THR A 148 5.10 0.16 -3.32
C THR A 148 4.21 -0.64 -4.25
N ALA A 149 3.08 -1.15 -3.76
CA ALA A 149 2.16 -1.97 -4.55
C ALA A 149 1.71 -1.23 -5.80
N LYS A 150 1.34 0.05 -5.65
CA LYS A 150 0.98 0.93 -6.77
C LYS A 150 2.10 1.07 -7.80
N LYS A 151 3.35 1.23 -7.36
CA LYS A 151 4.51 1.31 -8.26
C LYS A 151 4.84 -0.04 -8.93
N ALA A 152 4.71 -1.13 -8.18
CA ALA A 152 5.03 -2.49 -8.61
C ALA A 152 3.95 -3.15 -9.49
N GLY A 153 2.77 -2.54 -9.62
CA GLY A 153 1.60 -3.18 -10.22
C GLY A 153 1.05 -4.35 -9.41
N VAL A 154 1.25 -4.35 -8.09
CA VAL A 154 0.69 -5.34 -7.15
C VAL A 154 -0.63 -4.80 -6.59
N SER A 155 -1.62 -5.67 -6.38
CA SER A 155 -2.91 -5.25 -5.83
C SER A 155 -2.77 -4.83 -4.36
N LYS A 156 -3.67 -3.95 -3.91
CA LYS A 156 -3.73 -3.53 -2.50
C LYS A 156 -4.08 -4.70 -1.58
N GLU A 157 -4.93 -5.60 -2.06
CA GLU A 157 -5.37 -6.79 -1.36
C GLU A 157 -4.19 -7.76 -1.13
N ASP A 158 -3.32 -7.93 -2.11
CA ASP A 158 -2.15 -8.82 -1.99
C ASP A 158 -1.16 -8.31 -0.93
N VAL A 159 -0.89 -7.00 -0.89
CA VAL A 159 -0.07 -6.41 0.19
C VAL A 159 -0.81 -6.36 1.53
N GLY A 160 -2.14 -6.31 1.52
CA GLY A 160 -2.97 -6.47 2.70
C GLY A 160 -2.84 -7.87 3.31
N LEU A 161 -2.87 -8.91 2.49
CA LEU A 161 -2.66 -10.30 2.92
C LEU A 161 -1.25 -10.52 3.49
N GLN A 162 -0.25 -9.86 2.91
CA GLN A 162 1.11 -9.84 3.48
C GLN A 162 1.12 -9.16 4.86
N LEU A 163 0.52 -7.98 5.00
CA LEU A 163 0.43 -7.27 6.28
C LEU A 163 -0.26 -8.12 7.35
N GLU A 164 -1.34 -8.82 7.00
CA GLU A 164 -2.06 -9.76 7.87
C GLU A 164 -1.18 -10.93 8.30
N ALA A 165 -0.46 -11.53 7.35
CA ALA A 165 0.46 -12.63 7.61
C ALA A 165 1.56 -12.23 8.60
N GLU A 166 2.10 -11.01 8.43
CA GLU A 166 3.13 -10.44 9.28
C GLU A 166 2.55 -10.08 10.66
N TYR A 167 1.59 -9.17 10.72
CA TYR A 167 1.22 -8.53 11.99
C TYR A 167 -0.02 -9.11 12.66
N GLY A 168 -0.76 -10.01 12.01
CA GLY A 168 -2.01 -10.58 12.55
C GLY A 168 -3.16 -9.58 12.67
N VAL A 169 -3.05 -8.43 12.00
CA VAL A 169 -4.08 -7.40 11.94
C VAL A 169 -4.75 -7.46 10.58
N PRO A 170 -6.08 -7.68 10.50
CA PRO A 170 -6.83 -7.60 9.26
C PRO A 170 -6.54 -6.30 8.51
N TRP A 171 -6.17 -6.37 7.24
CA TRP A 171 -5.84 -5.16 6.48
C TRP A 171 -7.07 -4.27 6.30
N THR A 172 -8.27 -4.84 6.38
CA THR A 172 -9.55 -4.13 6.39
C THR A 172 -9.76 -3.26 7.63
N TYR A 173 -8.96 -3.44 8.70
CA TYR A 173 -8.95 -2.53 9.85
C TYR A 173 -8.03 -1.32 9.63
N MET A 174 -7.18 -1.36 8.61
CA MET A 174 -6.26 -0.26 8.34
C MET A 174 -7.02 0.96 7.80
N PRO A 175 -6.68 2.17 8.25
CA PRO A 175 -7.20 3.39 7.64
C PRO A 175 -6.84 3.49 6.16
N THR A 176 -7.55 4.37 5.45
CA THR A 176 -7.19 4.72 4.07
C THR A 176 -5.73 5.13 3.99
N PRO A 177 -4.90 4.44 3.19
CA PRO A 177 -3.47 4.69 3.14
C PRO A 177 -3.19 6.08 2.57
N LYS A 178 -2.24 6.79 3.18
CA LYS A 178 -1.90 8.18 2.83
C LYS A 178 -1.51 8.39 1.35
N PRO A 179 -0.85 7.46 0.65
CA PRO A 179 -0.58 7.59 -0.79
C PRO A 179 -1.83 7.64 -1.68
N GLU A 180 -2.98 7.14 -1.20
CA GLU A 180 -4.26 7.22 -1.90
C GLU A 180 -5.02 8.52 -1.60
N TRP A 181 -4.56 9.33 -0.65
CA TRP A 181 -5.21 10.60 -0.35
C TRP A 181 -5.08 11.57 -1.51
N THR A 182 -6.15 12.32 -1.79
CA THR A 182 -6.22 13.31 -2.86
C THR A 182 -6.68 14.68 -2.33
N GLY A 183 -6.44 15.74 -3.10
CA GLY A 183 -6.91 17.08 -2.78
C GLY A 183 -6.04 17.83 -1.76
N PRO A 184 -6.55 18.94 -1.19
CA PRO A 184 -5.75 19.88 -0.39
C PRO A 184 -5.04 19.27 0.81
N GLN A 185 -5.65 18.27 1.45
CA GLN A 185 -5.06 17.58 2.59
C GLN A 185 -3.80 16.77 2.20
N ALA A 186 -3.84 16.10 1.05
CA ALA A 186 -2.70 15.33 0.55
C ALA A 186 -1.53 16.27 0.17
N GLU A 187 -1.84 17.39 -0.48
CA GLU A 187 -0.83 18.38 -0.87
C GLU A 187 -0.21 19.08 0.35
N ALA A 188 -1.01 19.43 1.36
CA ALA A 188 -0.50 19.97 2.62
C ALA A 188 0.42 18.99 3.36
N MET A 189 0.11 17.68 3.33
CA MET A 189 0.97 16.64 3.91
C MET A 189 2.33 16.57 3.21
N LYS A 190 2.34 16.51 1.87
CA LYS A 190 3.57 16.48 1.06
C LYS A 190 4.41 17.73 1.29
N ALA A 191 3.78 18.91 1.32
CA ALA A 191 4.45 20.17 1.59
C ALA A 191 5.12 20.17 2.97
N LYS A 192 4.40 19.72 4.02
CA LYS A 192 4.95 19.61 5.38
C LYS A 192 6.10 18.61 5.46
N PHE A 193 6.00 17.48 4.75
CA PHE A 193 7.08 16.51 4.66
C PHE A 193 8.33 17.12 4.02
N LYS A 194 8.16 17.78 2.86
CA LYS A 194 9.25 18.47 2.15
C LYS A 194 9.93 19.52 3.03
N GLU A 195 9.15 20.35 3.71
CA GLU A 195 9.68 21.37 4.62
C GLU A 195 10.53 20.75 5.74
N ALA A 196 10.01 19.72 6.40
CA ALA A 196 10.72 19.01 7.47
C ALA A 196 12.01 18.35 6.96
N SER A 197 11.97 17.64 5.83
CA SER A 197 13.17 17.02 5.24
C SER A 197 14.21 18.06 4.80
N LEU A 198 13.78 19.20 4.24
CA LEU A 198 14.70 20.30 3.91
C LEU A 198 15.33 20.90 5.17
N GLN A 199 14.59 21.03 6.26
CA GLN A 199 15.13 21.51 7.53
C GLN A 199 16.20 20.56 8.08
N VAL A 200 15.95 19.25 8.07
CA VAL A 200 16.93 18.23 8.48
C VAL A 200 18.18 18.30 7.59
N LYS A 201 18.01 18.34 6.26
CA LYS A 201 19.15 18.45 5.32
C LYS A 201 19.96 19.72 5.54
N ARG A 202 19.33 20.87 5.82
CA ARG A 202 20.05 22.12 6.18
C ARG A 202 20.88 21.97 7.45
N GLN A 203 20.37 21.25 8.45
CA GLN A 203 21.14 20.96 9.66
C GLN A 203 22.32 20.03 9.37
N LEU A 204 22.11 18.99 8.57
CA LEU A 204 23.17 18.06 8.17
C LEU A 204 24.27 18.74 7.35
N MET A 205 23.93 19.70 6.48
CA MET A 205 24.90 20.48 5.68
C MET A 205 25.90 21.29 6.52
N LYS A 206 25.67 21.44 7.83
CA LYS A 206 26.66 21.99 8.77
C LYS A 206 27.86 21.06 8.97
N ASN A 207 27.67 19.75 8.76
CA ASN A 207 28.75 18.76 8.76
C ASN A 207 29.41 18.70 7.37
N PRO A 208 30.74 18.87 7.25
CA PRO A 208 31.45 18.80 5.97
C PRO A 208 31.24 17.49 5.19
N GLU A 209 31.09 16.35 5.87
CA GLU A 209 30.89 15.06 5.18
C GLU A 209 29.54 14.97 4.50
N ALA A 210 28.48 15.50 5.12
CA ALA A 210 27.12 15.46 4.56
C ALA A 210 27.02 16.22 3.22
N ARG A 211 27.86 17.25 3.02
CA ARG A 211 27.92 18.04 1.77
C ARG A 211 28.29 17.20 0.55
N ARG A 212 28.93 16.04 0.74
CA ARG A 212 29.27 15.11 -0.34
C ARG A 212 28.06 14.35 -0.88
N TYR A 213 26.99 14.26 -0.08
CA TYR A 213 25.83 13.40 -0.37
C TYR A 213 24.53 14.18 -0.58
N ILE A 214 24.47 15.45 -0.17
CA ILE A 214 23.30 16.30 -0.37
C ILE A 214 23.56 17.20 -1.59
N PRO A 215 22.89 16.95 -2.73
CA PRO A 215 23.11 17.75 -3.93
C PRO A 215 22.61 19.18 -3.75
N THR A 216 23.42 20.14 -4.20
CA THR A 216 23.09 21.56 -4.22
C THR A 216 23.18 22.12 -5.64
N ASN A 217 22.34 23.11 -5.96
CA ASN A 217 22.41 23.83 -7.22
C ASN A 217 23.57 24.86 -7.21
N ALA A 218 23.71 25.63 -8.29
CA ALA A 218 24.76 26.65 -8.42
C ALA A 218 24.68 27.77 -7.35
N ASN A 219 23.51 27.97 -6.75
CA ASN A 219 23.30 28.97 -5.68
C ASN A 219 23.59 28.40 -4.29
N GLY A 220 23.90 27.10 -4.17
CA GLY A 220 24.08 26.41 -2.90
C GLY A 220 22.78 25.93 -2.26
N ASP A 221 21.63 26.08 -2.93
CA ASP A 221 20.36 25.56 -2.43
C ASP A 221 20.27 24.05 -2.62
N ILE A 222 19.69 23.35 -1.65
CA ILE A 222 19.46 21.90 -1.71
C ILE A 222 18.51 21.58 -2.86
N VAL A 223 18.94 20.68 -3.76
CA VAL A 223 18.10 20.20 -4.85
C VAL A 223 17.06 19.22 -4.31
N TRP A 224 15.79 19.54 -4.52
CA TRP A 224 14.67 18.66 -4.18
C TRP A 224 14.12 17.97 -5.42
N ASP A 225 14.28 16.66 -5.48
CA ASP A 225 13.72 15.78 -6.50
C ASP A 225 12.54 15.01 -5.88
N GLU A 226 11.31 15.28 -6.31
CA GLU A 226 10.10 14.68 -5.73
C GLU A 226 10.05 13.16 -5.92
N GLU A 227 10.62 12.64 -7.01
CA GLU A 227 10.60 11.20 -7.29
C GLU A 227 11.55 10.41 -6.38
N LYS A 228 12.55 11.09 -5.81
CA LYS A 228 13.55 10.49 -4.91
C LYS A 228 13.38 10.89 -3.46
N ASN A 229 12.93 12.11 -3.21
CA ASN A 229 12.85 12.72 -1.89
C ASN A 229 11.41 12.93 -1.42
N GLY A 230 10.42 12.76 -2.30
CA GLY A 230 9.01 12.85 -1.93
C GLY A 230 8.67 11.86 -0.82
N GLN A 231 7.60 12.15 -0.09
CA GLN A 231 7.20 11.37 1.07
C GLN A 231 7.07 9.88 0.73
N PHE A 232 6.35 9.56 -0.35
CA PHE A 232 6.16 8.18 -0.81
C PHE A 232 7.07 7.80 -1.98
N ALA A 233 8.22 8.47 -2.11
CA ALA A 233 9.26 8.10 -3.05
C ALA A 233 9.86 6.74 -2.65
N VAL A 234 9.65 5.74 -3.50
CA VAL A 234 10.16 4.38 -3.31
C VAL A 234 10.90 3.91 -4.54
N LEU A 235 12.06 3.30 -4.33
CA LEU A 235 12.78 2.55 -5.35
C LEU A 235 12.34 1.09 -5.24
N VAL A 236 11.82 0.54 -6.33
CA VAL A 236 11.27 -0.83 -6.37
C VAL A 236 12.01 -1.61 -7.42
N VAL A 237 12.55 -2.77 -7.04
CA VAL A 237 13.29 -3.68 -7.92
C VAL A 237 12.63 -5.04 -7.95
N LYS A 238 12.62 -5.68 -9.11
CA LYS A 238 12.19 -7.08 -9.24
C LYS A 238 13.23 -7.99 -8.61
N ILE A 239 12.80 -8.92 -7.77
CA ILE A 239 13.67 -9.90 -7.12
C ILE A 239 13.19 -11.34 -7.37
N ASP A 240 14.14 -12.27 -7.40
CA ASP A 240 13.87 -13.70 -7.54
C ASP A 240 13.00 -14.22 -6.38
N LYS A 241 12.03 -15.07 -6.69
CA LYS A 241 11.17 -15.68 -5.66
C LYS A 241 11.88 -16.76 -4.83
N GLY A 242 12.85 -17.44 -5.42
CA GLY A 242 13.58 -18.54 -4.78
C GLY A 242 14.56 -18.03 -3.74
N ASP A 243 15.57 -17.26 -4.16
CA ASP A 243 16.57 -16.74 -3.24
C ASP A 243 16.12 -15.46 -2.50
N GLY A 244 15.17 -14.72 -3.08
CA GLY A 244 14.62 -13.50 -2.50
C GLY A 244 15.60 -12.33 -2.47
N LEU A 245 16.71 -12.38 -3.21
CA LEU A 245 17.80 -11.39 -3.13
C LEU A 245 18.32 -10.96 -4.51
N ARG A 246 18.31 -11.85 -5.50
CA ARG A 246 18.81 -11.53 -6.85
C ARG A 246 17.87 -10.54 -7.53
N GLU A 247 18.43 -9.43 -7.99
CA GLU A 247 17.68 -8.34 -8.62
C GLU A 247 17.68 -8.46 -10.15
N PHE A 248 16.55 -8.12 -10.78
CA PHE A 248 16.36 -8.13 -12.25
C PHE A 248 16.10 -6.74 -12.84
N GLY A 249 16.32 -5.69 -12.05
CA GLY A 249 16.14 -4.29 -12.45
C GLY A 249 14.96 -3.60 -11.77
N GLU A 250 14.89 -2.29 -11.97
CA GLU A 250 13.83 -1.42 -11.44
C GLU A 250 12.48 -1.66 -12.14
N VAL A 251 11.39 -1.39 -11.42
CA VAL A 251 10.03 -1.36 -11.97
C VAL A 251 9.71 0.02 -12.55
#